data_AF-H1L126-F1
#
_entry.id   AF-H1L126-F1
#
_cell.length_a   1.000
_cell.length_b   1.000
_cell.length_c   1.000
_cell.angle_alpha   90.00
_cell.angle_beta   90.00
_cell.angle_gamma   90.00
#
_symmetry.space_group_name_H-M   'P 1'
#
loop_
_entity.id
_entity.type
_entity.pdbx_description
1 polymer ?
#
loop_
_entity_poly.entity_id
_entity_poly.type
_entity_poly.pdbx_seq_one_letter_code
_entity_poly.pdbx_strand_id
1 'polypeptide(L)' 'MSVEVYKLFIPKDEECIAIIREIRWSDRYTCPYCGSKDVSKVYRCNSCKRHFNDLTGTIFAKRRIPLGEMFT' A
#
# COMPACT_ATOMS: atom_id res chain seq x y z
N MET A 1 20.26 34.26 2.56
CA MET A 1 20.19 33.38 3.74
C MET A 1 18.81 32.77 3.79
N SER A 2 18.77 31.45 3.98
CA SER A 2 17.64 30.62 4.42
C SER A 2 16.33 30.77 3.65
N VAL A 3 16.20 29.98 2.58
CA VAL A 3 14.88 29.47 2.18
C VAL A 3 14.32 28.70 3.37
N GLU A 4 13.25 29.20 3.96
CA GLU A 4 12.46 28.43 4.91
C GLU A 4 11.91 27.24 4.15
N VAL A 5 12.57 26.09 4.34
CA VAL A 5 12.10 24.81 3.84
C VAL A 5 10.73 24.62 4.45
N TYR A 6 9.69 24.88 3.65
CA TYR A 6 8.32 24.53 3.97
C TYR A 6 8.38 23.11 4.53
N LYS A 7 7.97 22.93 5.79
CA LYS A 7 7.70 21.60 6.34
C LYS A 7 6.54 21.05 5.51
N LEU A 8 6.87 20.50 4.34
CA LEU A 8 5.96 19.68 3.56
C LEU A 8 5.52 18.59 4.54
N PHE A 9 4.22 18.56 4.83
CA PHE A 9 3.64 17.52 5.66
C PHE A 9 3.69 16.24 4.83
N ILE A 10 4.84 15.57 4.87
CA ILE A 10 5.03 14.26 4.24
C ILE A 10 4.41 13.26 5.22
N PRO A 11 3.27 12.64 4.88
CA PRO A 11 2.65 11.65 5.76
C PRO A 11 3.59 10.46 5.94
N LYS A 12 3.48 9.79 7.08
CA LYS A 12 4.30 8.61 7.33
C LYS A 12 3.87 7.46 6.43
N ASP A 13 4.81 6.57 6.10
CA ASP A 13 4.53 5.42 5.25
C ASP A 13 3.44 4.52 5.84
N GLU A 14 3.39 4.38 7.16
CA GLU A 14 2.38 3.59 7.85
C GLU A 14 0.97 4.18 7.68
N GLU A 15 0.84 5.50 7.76
CA GLU A 15 -0.43 6.21 7.55
C GLU A 15 -0.90 6.05 6.10
N CYS A 16 0.01 6.20 5.15
CA CYS A 16 -0.27 5.99 3.74
C CYS A 16 -0.71 4.54 3.46
N ILE A 17 -0.02 3.55 4.04
CA ILE A 17 -0.38 2.13 3.89
C ILE A 17 -1.75 1.86 4.51
N ALA A 18 -2.07 2.45 5.66
CA ALA A 18 -3.37 2.29 6.30
C ALA A 18 -4.50 2.81 5.40
N ILE A 19 -4.33 4.01 4.81
CA ILE A 19 -5.29 4.59 3.87
C ILE A 19 -5.44 3.70 2.62
N ILE A 20 -4.34 3.24 2.03
CA ILE A 20 -4.38 2.35 0.86
C ILE A 20 -5.10 1.05 1.21
N ARG A 21 -4.83 0.48 2.39
CA ARG A 21 -5.47 -0.75 2.87
C ARG A 21 -6.97 -0.57 3.01
N GLU A 22 -7.42 0.54 3.61
CA GLU A 22 -8.83 0.86 3.79
C GLU A 22 -9.56 1.01 2.46
N ILE A 23 -8.98 1.76 1.51
CA ILE A 23 -9.55 1.96 0.18
C ILE A 23 -9.65 0.63 -0.59
N ARG A 24 -8.60 -0.21 -0.53
CA ARG A 24 -8.53 -1.43 -1.34
C ARG A 24 -9.37 -2.57 -0.78
N TRP A 25 -9.42 -2.69 0.55
CA TRP A 25 -9.89 -3.91 1.21
C TRP A 25 -11.03 -3.69 2.18
N SER A 26 -11.68 -2.52 2.14
CA SER A 26 -12.82 -2.06 2.96
C SER A 26 -13.49 -3.11 3.85
N ASP A 27 -13.92 -4.24 3.29
CA ASP A 27 -14.45 -5.41 4.00
C ASP A 27 -13.47 -6.61 4.07
N ARG A 28 -12.89 -7.05 2.94
CA ARG A 28 -11.98 -8.20 2.90
C ARG A 28 -10.89 -8.12 1.84
N TYR A 29 -9.76 -8.74 2.15
CA TYR A 29 -8.65 -8.91 1.21
C TYR A 29 -9.08 -9.69 -0.03
N THR A 30 -8.73 -9.16 -1.21
CA THR A 30 -8.97 -9.79 -2.50
C THR A 30 -7.63 -9.98 -3.21
N CYS A 31 -7.32 -11.19 -3.66
CA CYS A 31 -6.05 -11.48 -4.32
C CYS A 31 -5.90 -10.64 -5.61
N PRO A 32 -4.87 -9.79 -5.74
CA PRO A 32 -4.69 -8.95 -6.92
C PRO A 32 -4.29 -9.75 -8.16
N TYR A 33 -3.89 -11.02 -8.01
CA TYR A 33 -3.48 -11.87 -9.13
C TYR A 33 -4.63 -12.67 -9.74
N CYS A 34 -5.62 -13.09 -8.94
CA CYS A 34 -6.68 -13.98 -9.40
C CYS A 34 -8.09 -13.58 -8.96
N GLY A 35 -8.25 -12.50 -8.19
CA GLY A 35 -9.56 -12.02 -7.71
C GLY A 35 -10.18 -12.86 -6.59
N SER A 36 -9.54 -13.94 -6.15
CA SER A 36 -10.05 -14.75 -5.04
C SER A 36 -10.04 -13.97 -3.73
N LYS A 37 -11.11 -14.10 -2.95
CA LYS A 37 -11.21 -13.51 -1.61
C LYS A 37 -10.83 -14.49 -0.49
N ASP A 38 -10.39 -15.70 -0.85
CA ASP A 38 -9.85 -16.69 0.08
C ASP A 38 -8.36 -16.38 0.33
N VAL A 39 -8.15 -15.46 1.27
CA VAL A 39 -6.84 -14.90 1.63
C VAL A 39 -6.63 -15.04 3.13
N SER A 40 -5.48 -15.56 3.54
CA SER A 40 -5.10 -15.64 4.95
C SER A 40 -4.58 -14.30 5.48
N LYS A 41 -4.54 -14.15 6.81
CA LYS A 41 -4.06 -12.92 7.48
C LYS A 41 -2.63 -12.47 7.11
N VAL A 42 -1.83 -13.34 6.47
CA VAL A 42 -0.45 -13.06 6.05
C VAL A 42 -0.34 -12.72 4.55
N TYR A 43 -1.41 -12.16 3.95
CA TYR A 43 -1.48 -11.81 2.52
C TYR A 43 -1.14 -12.97 1.56
N ARG A 44 -1.50 -14.20 1.94
CA ARG A 44 -1.35 -15.36 1.07
C ARG A 44 -2.71 -15.77 0.53
N CYS A 45 -2.85 -15.81 -0.79
CA CYS A 45 -4.06 -16.32 -1.42
C CYS A 45 -4.06 -17.85 -1.36
N ASN A 46 -5.13 -18.44 -0.85
CA ASN A 46 -5.27 -19.90 -0.77
C ASN A 46 -5.66 -20.52 -2.12
N SER A 47 -6.21 -19.75 -3.07
CA SER A 47 -6.55 -20.25 -4.40
C SER A 47 -5.33 -20.34 -5.33
N CYS A 48 -4.56 -19.25 -5.49
CA CYS A 48 -3.39 -19.24 -6.39
C CYS A 48 -2.04 -19.41 -5.68
N LYS A 49 -2.04 -19.56 -4.34
CA LYS A 49 -0.86 -19.75 -3.47
C LYS A 49 0.20 -18.65 -3.49
N ARG A 50 -0.09 -17.50 -4.13
CA ARG A 50 0.82 -16.35 -4.20
C ARG A 50 0.69 -15.45 -2.96
N HIS A 51 1.81 -14.85 -2.59
CA HIS A 51 1.86 -13.79 -1.59
C HIS A 51 1.69 -12.42 -2.25
N PHE A 52 1.03 -11.50 -1.56
CA PHE A 52 0.90 -10.11 -1.94
C PHE A 52 1.02 -9.21 -0.71
N ASN A 53 0.75 -7.91 -0.88
CA ASN A 53 0.63 -6.93 0.19
C ASN A 53 -0.31 -5.81 -0.28
N ASP A 54 -0.53 -4.79 0.56
CA ASP A 54 -1.39 -3.65 0.26
C ASP A 54 -0.99 -2.90 -1.02
N LEU A 55 0.29 -2.94 -1.39
CA LEU A 55 0.84 -2.19 -2.51
C LEU A 55 0.94 -3.03 -3.80
N THR A 56 0.70 -4.33 -3.73
CA THR A 56 0.87 -5.23 -4.87
C THR A 56 -0.07 -4.85 -6.01
N GLY A 57 0.49 -4.61 -7.19
CA GLY A 57 -0.26 -4.17 -8.37
C GLY A 57 -0.63 -2.69 -8.38
N THR A 58 -0.11 -1.89 -7.44
CA THR A 58 -0.22 -0.42 -7.46
C THR A 58 1.05 0.21 -8.02
N ILE A 59 0.98 1.51 -8.35
CA ILE A 59 2.14 2.31 -8.73
C ILE A 59 3.21 2.36 -7.61
N PHE A 60 2.83 2.08 -6.37
CA PHE A 60 3.71 2.11 -5.18
C PHE A 60 4.47 0.81 -4.93
N ALA A 61 4.15 -0.29 -5.65
CA ALA A 61 4.64 -1.65 -5.37
C ALA A 61 6.17 -1.80 -5.39
N LYS A 62 6.86 -0.94 -6.14
CA LYS A 62 8.32 -1.01 -6.37
C LYS A 62 9.00 0.34 -6.13
N ARG A 63 8.42 1.16 -5.24
CA ARG A 63 9.00 2.47 -4.92
C ARG A 63 10.41 2.31 -4.33
N ARG A 64 11.28 3.28 -4.62
CA ARG A 64 12.63 3.42 -4.04
C ARG A 64 12.76 4.61 -3.09
N ILE A 65 11.68 5.36 -2.93
CA ILE A 65 11.56 6.51 -2.03
C ILE A 65 10.44 6.23 -1.01
N PRO A 66 10.36 6.96 0.10
CA PRO A 66 9.24 6.86 1.04
C PRO A 66 7.90 7.02 0.34
N LEU A 67 6.87 6.35 0.86
CA LEU A 67 5.52 6.41 0.30
C LEU A 67 4.96 7.82 0.41
N GLY A 68 5.18 8.50 1.54
CA GLY A 68 4.69 9.85 1.76
C GLY A 68 5.17 10.83 0.69
N GLU A 69 6.41 10.69 0.21
CA GLU A 69 6.98 11.52 -0.85
C GLU A 69 6.33 11.29 -2.22
N MET A 70 5.65 10.16 -2.43
CA MET A 70 4.92 9.90 -3.69
C MET A 70 3.53 10.54 -3.74
N PHE A 71 3.04 11.09 -2.61
CA PHE A 71 1.74 11.75 -2.50
C PHE A 71 1.84 13.30 -2.56
N THR A 72 3.06 13.86 -2.60
CA THR A 72 3.30 15.30 -2.68
C THR A 72 3.62 15.76 -4.09
#